data_AF-A0A957R7G1-F1
#
_entry.id   AF-A0A957R7G1-F1
#
_cell.length_a   1.000
_cell.length_b   1.000
_cell.length_c   1.000
_cell.angle_alpha   90.00
_cell.angle_beta   90.00
_cell.angle_gamma   90.00
#
_symmetry.space_group_name_H-M   'P 1'
#
loop_
_entity.id
_entity.type
_entity.pdbx_description
1 polymer ?
#
loop_
_entity_poly.entity_id
_entity_poly.type
_entity_poly.pdbx_seq_one_letter_code
_entity_poly.pdbx_strand_id
1 'polypeptide(L)'
;EAIEVEKAGLEVEFKKTSEFDVPEELQVKLDEDPDFKAAFEALTPGRQRGYLLYFAGAKQSKTRSARVEKYVPQILNGKGLHDR
;
A
#
# COMPACT_ATOMS: atom_id res chain seq x y z
N GLU A 1 6.44 -20.23 -12.83
CA GLU A 1 5.38 -20.65 -11.90
C GLU A 1 5.30 -19.63 -10.78
N ALA A 2 4.16 -18.94 -10.68
CA ALA A 2 3.87 -18.02 -9.59
C ALA A 2 3.54 -18.87 -8.37
N ILE A 3 4.45 -18.86 -7.40
CA ILE A 3 4.30 -19.64 -6.17
C ILE A 3 3.11 -19.08 -5.39
N GLU A 4 2.20 -19.99 -5.06
CA GLU A 4 1.08 -19.81 -4.15
C GLU A 4 1.58 -19.14 -2.87
N VAL A 5 1.24 -17.86 -2.68
CA VAL A 5 1.43 -17.22 -1.38
C VAL A 5 0.24 -17.64 -0.53
N GLU A 6 0.49 -18.69 0.25
CA GLU A 6 -0.37 -19.19 1.29
C GLU A 6 -0.98 -18.08 2.13
N LYS A 7 -2.29 -18.25 2.37
CA LYS A 7 -3.03 -17.86 3.57
C LYS A 7 -2.13 -17.51 4.76
N ALA A 8 -1.83 -16.23 4.89
CA ALA A 8 -1.45 -15.63 6.14
C ALA A 8 -2.03 -14.21 6.07
N GLY A 9 -3.07 -13.84 6.82
CA GLY A 9 -3.20 -14.15 8.24
C GLY A 9 -2.01 -13.60 9.04
N LEU A 10 -1.04 -12.95 8.39
CA LEU A 10 0.00 -12.18 9.05
C LEU A 10 -0.71 -10.90 9.49
N GLU A 11 -1.28 -10.97 10.69
CA GLU A 11 -1.10 -9.91 11.67
C GLU A 11 0.37 -9.57 11.68
N VAL A 12 0.72 -8.67 10.78
CA VAL A 12 2.05 -8.12 10.71
C VAL A 12 2.18 -7.22 11.94
N GLU A 13 2.60 -7.80 13.06
CA GLU A 13 3.14 -7.09 14.22
C GLU A 13 4.48 -6.41 13.84
N PHE A 14 4.53 -5.66 12.75
CA PHE A 14 5.45 -4.54 12.69
C PHE A 14 4.80 -3.42 13.50
N LYS A 15 5.62 -2.69 14.26
CA LYS A 15 5.22 -1.51 15.04
C LYS A 15 4.04 -0.83 14.37
N LYS A 16 2.89 -0.84 15.07
CA LYS A 16 1.59 -0.42 14.55
C LYS A 16 1.78 0.67 13.50
N THR A 17 1.26 0.46 12.30
CA THR A 17 1.12 1.50 11.27
C THR A 17 0.48 2.79 11.82
N SER A 18 -0.08 2.78 13.03
CA SER A 18 -0.45 3.94 13.84
C SER A 18 0.66 4.98 14.11
N GLU A 19 1.94 4.73 13.83
CA GLU A 19 2.96 5.79 13.87
C GLU A 19 3.00 6.65 12.58
N PHE A 20 2.36 6.20 11.49
CA PHE A 20 2.29 6.95 10.24
C PHE A 20 0.82 7.16 9.84
N ASP A 21 0.44 8.42 9.63
CA ASP A 21 -0.90 8.74 9.13
C ASP A 21 -1.11 8.05 7.77
N VAL A 22 -1.99 7.06 7.76
CA VAL A 22 -2.48 6.43 6.52
C VAL A 22 -3.38 7.46 5.86
N PRO A 23 -3.08 7.94 4.64
CA PRO A 23 -3.94 8.89 3.97
C PRO A 23 -5.33 8.30 3.73
N GLU A 24 -6.37 9.08 3.99
CA GLU A 24 -7.77 8.67 3.78
C GLU A 24 -7.99 8.11 2.38
N GLU A 25 -7.36 8.69 1.36
CA GLU A 25 -7.48 8.25 -0.03
C GLU A 25 -6.87 6.86 -0.28
N LEU A 26 -5.80 6.50 0.45
CA LEU A 26 -5.26 5.14 0.39
C LEU A 26 -6.19 4.18 1.14
N GLN A 27 -6.67 4.57 2.32
CA GLN A 27 -7.57 3.75 3.14
C GLN A 27 -8.85 3.40 2.36
N VAL A 28 -9.48 4.40 1.72
CA VAL A 28 -10.64 4.19 0.86
C VAL A 28 -10.34 3.15 -0.23
N LYS A 29 -9.19 3.24 -0.90
CA LYS A 29 -8.82 2.27 -1.93
C LYS A 29 -8.60 0.86 -1.38
N LEU A 30 -8.03 0.72 -0.18
CA LEU A 30 -7.86 -0.57 0.51
C LEU A 30 -9.22 -1.17 0.92
N ASP A 31 -10.18 -0.34 1.30
CA ASP A 31 -11.52 -0.80 1.71
C ASP A 31 -12.41 -1.13 0.50
N GLU A 32 -12.26 -0.41 -0.62
CA GLU A 32 -13.03 -0.63 -1.85
C GLU A 32 -12.52 -1.82 -2.69
N ASP A 33 -11.25 -2.18 -2.58
CA ASP A 33 -10.60 -3.16 -3.45
C ASP A 33 -9.79 -4.17 -2.63
N PRO A 34 -10.40 -5.33 -2.33
CA PRO A 34 -9.75 -6.39 -1.55
C PRO A 34 -8.46 -6.93 -2.21
N ASP A 35 -8.39 -6.97 -3.54
CA ASP A 35 -7.21 -7.45 -4.25
C ASP A 35 -6.05 -6.45 -4.11
N PHE A 36 -6.35 -5.16 -4.23
CA PHE A 36 -5.39 -4.10 -3.96
C PHE A 36 -4.91 -4.13 -2.50
N LYS A 37 -5.80 -4.36 -1.55
CA LYS A 37 -5.45 -4.51 -0.13
C LYS A 37 -4.51 -5.68 0.10
N ALA A 38 -4.86 -6.86 -0.41
CA ALA A 38 -4.01 -8.04 -0.28
C ALA A 38 -2.63 -7.81 -0.91
N ALA A 39 -2.57 -7.18 -2.09
CA ALA A 39 -1.30 -6.86 -2.75
C ALA A 39 -0.46 -5.85 -1.95
N PHE A 40 -1.09 -4.82 -1.38
CA PHE A 40 -0.42 -3.83 -0.52
C PHE A 40 0.12 -4.46 0.76
N GLU A 41 -0.68 -5.29 1.43
CA GLU A 41 -0.31 -6.00 2.65
C GLU A 41 0.79 -7.06 2.40
N ALA A 42 0.84 -7.64 1.20
CA ALA A 42 1.90 -8.55 0.78
C ALA A 42 3.25 -7.86 0.48
N LEU A 43 3.28 -6.53 0.34
CA LEU A 43 4.53 -5.78 0.19
C LEU A 43 5.37 -5.88 1.46
N THR A 44 6.70 -5.83 1.32
CA THR A 44 7.58 -5.74 2.49
C THR A 44 7.34 -4.43 3.26
N PRO A 45 7.60 -4.39 4.58
CA PRO A 45 7.30 -3.21 5.41
C PRO A 45 7.97 -1.93 4.93
N GLY A 46 9.19 -2.06 4.37
CA GLY A 46 9.91 -0.94 3.76
C GLY A 46 9.20 -0.38 2.53
N ARG A 47 8.62 -1.25 1.69
CA ARG A 47 7.84 -0.85 0.50
C ARG A 47 6.51 -0.21 0.90
N GLN A 48 5.79 -0.79 1.86
CA GLN A 48 4.56 -0.21 2.40
C GLN A 48 4.83 1.19 2.97
N ARG A 49 5.87 1.32 3.82
CA ARG A 49 6.27 2.61 4.42
C ARG A 49 6.65 3.65 3.36
N GLY A 50 7.32 3.23 2.28
CA GLY A 50 7.66 4.11 1.16
C GLY A 50 6.40 4.71 0.50
N TYR A 51 5.38 3.87 0.25
CA TYR A 51 4.11 4.35 -0.28
C TYR A 51 3.36 5.25 0.69
N LEU A 52 3.26 4.88 1.97
CA LEU A 52 2.62 5.69 3.01
C LEU A 52 3.23 7.09 3.08
N LEU A 53 4.56 7.20 3.19
CA LEU A 53 5.27 8.48 3.22
C LEU A 53 5.08 9.29 1.94
N TYR A 54 5.13 8.63 0.78
CA TYR A 54 4.95 9.30 -0.51
C TYR A 54 3.53 9.85 -0.67
N PHE A 55 2.50 9.10 -0.28
CA PHE A 55 1.12 9.56 -0.35
C PHE A 55 0.86 10.65 0.70
N ALA A 56 1.25 10.45 1.96
CA ALA A 56 1.08 11.44 3.04
C ALA A 56 1.84 12.76 2.78
N GLY A 57 2.94 12.72 2.02
CA GLY A 57 3.70 13.91 1.64
C GLY A 57 2.96 14.90 0.72
N ALA A 58 1.79 14.54 0.16
CA ALA A 58 0.97 15.47 -0.60
C ALA A 58 -0.07 16.18 0.28
N LYS A 59 -0.02 17.53 0.29
CA LYS A 59 -0.93 18.37 1.09
C LYS A 59 -2.37 18.36 0.58
N GLN A 60 -2.56 18.29 -0.74
CA GLN A 60 -3.88 18.32 -1.37
C GLN A 60 -4.44 16.91 -1.52
N SER A 61 -5.69 16.70 -1.08
CA SER A 61 -6.41 15.43 -1.21
C SER A 61 -6.41 14.90 -2.64
N LYS A 62 -6.75 15.75 -3.62
CA LYS A 62 -6.72 15.39 -5.05
C LYS A 62 -5.37 14.85 -5.51
N THR A 63 -4.26 15.38 -4.99
CA THR A 63 -2.91 14.88 -5.32
C THR A 63 -2.64 13.54 -4.65
N ARG A 64 -3.15 13.30 -3.44
CA ARG A 64 -3.06 11.99 -2.77
C ARG A 64 -3.83 10.94 -3.55
N SER A 65 -5.09 11.20 -3.92
CA SER A 65 -5.89 10.29 -4.77
C SER A 65 -5.16 9.96 -6.07
N ALA A 66 -4.69 10.98 -6.79
CA ALA A 66 -3.98 10.78 -8.05
C ALA A 66 -2.68 9.98 -7.90
N ARG A 67 -1.97 10.11 -6.77
CA ARG A 67 -0.80 9.29 -6.47
C ARG A 67 -1.20 7.84 -6.20
N VAL A 68 -2.23 7.61 -5.37
CA VAL A 68 -2.73 6.26 -5.07
C VAL A 68 -3.10 5.55 -6.38
N GLU A 69 -3.98 6.15 -7.18
CA GLU A 69 -4.42 5.62 -8.47
C GLU A 69 -3.27 5.30 -9.41
N LYS A 70 -2.29 6.21 -9.53
CA LYS A 70 -1.12 6.03 -10.39
C LYS A 70 -0.30 4.80 -10.00
N TYR A 71 -0.23 4.47 -8.72
CA TYR A 71 0.61 3.39 -8.20
C TYR A 71 -0.15 2.08 -7.93
N VAL A 72 -1.47 2.05 -8.10
CA VAL A 72 -2.29 0.82 -8.09
C VAL A 72 -1.64 -0.31 -8.91
N PRO A 73 -1.29 -0.13 -10.19
CA PRO A 73 -0.72 -1.22 -10.99
C PRO A 73 0.63 -1.70 -10.44
N GLN A 74 1.47 -0.85 -9.85
CA GLN A 74 2.73 -1.31 -9.25
C GLN A 74 2.50 -2.14 -8.00
N ILE A 75 1.61 -1.67 -7.12
CA ILE A 75 1.27 -2.36 -5.87
C ILE A 75 0.67 -3.73 -6.17
N LEU A 76 -0.26 -3.82 -7.14
CA LEU A 76 -0.83 -5.09 -7.62
C LEU A 76 0.23 -6.06 -8.17
N ASN A 77 1.34 -5.54 -8.70
CA ASN A 77 2.47 -6.35 -9.17
C ASN A 77 3.51 -6.63 -8.06
N GLY A 78 3.23 -6.29 -6.80
CA GLY A 78 4.14 -6.48 -5.68
C GLY A 78 5.39 -5.58 -5.72
N LYS A 79 5.38 -4.53 -6.54
CA LYS A 79 6.49 -3.58 -6.70
C LYS A 79 6.36 -2.45 -5.68
N GLY A 80 7.51 -2.01 -5.14
CA GLY A 80 7.62 -0.81 -4.33
C GLY A 80 7.77 0.46 -5.17
N LEU A 81 7.64 1.63 -4.52
CA LEU A 81 7.68 2.95 -5.15
C LEU A 81 8.89 3.20 -6.07
N HIS A 82 10.03 2.58 -5.76
CA HIS A 82 11.29 2.73 -6.49
C HIS A 82 11.67 1.50 -7.32
N ASP A 83 10.85 0.45 -7.31
CA ASP A 83 11.10 -0.73 -8.11
C ASP A 83 10.67 -0.44 -9.56
N ARG A 84 11.62 -0.58 -10.49
CA ARG A 84 11.36 -0.47 -11.92
C ARG A 84 10.77 -1.77 -12.47
#